data_AF-A0A543J9H9-F1
#
_entry.id   AF-A0A543J9H9-F1
#
_cell.length_a   1.000
_cell.length_b   1.000
_cell.length_c   1.000
_cell.angle_alpha   90.00
_cell.angle_beta   90.00
_cell.angle_gamma   90.00
#
_symmetry.space_group_name_H-M   'P 1'
#
loop_
_entity.id
_entity.type
_entity.pdbx_description
1 polymer ?
#
loop_
_entity_poly.entity_id
_entity_poly.type
_entity_poly.pdbx_seq_one_letter_code
_entity_poly.pdbx_strand_id
1 'polypeptide(L)'
;MSRKTALVALLGALATLVGVLPAAPGQAVEAAAPTRIMALGDSITGSPGCWRALLDRDLRAAGHTNIDFVGTRAGDGCGFAYDGENEGHGGALVTAVADQNQLVGWLAATNPNVVLMHFGTNDVWSNRSTATILAAYGKLVDQMRANNPSMKVLVAKIIPMAASACAECPQRVVDLNAAIPGWAAGKSTAQSPITVVDQWAGFATSSDTYDGVHPNASGDRKIANRWIPAVVSALNGTTPTTTTTTTTTTTTTTTTTSVPPTECGVVIKIISQWQGGFSAEIEIRNGRASATRSWRLQFDLKPGTAVTQGWSGTFGQSGTTVTVTNASWNGVIPPATSIKIGFNGSGDITGWVPPKPVCSLT
;
A
#
# COMPACT_ATOMS: atom_id res chain seq x y z
N MET A 1 -84.00 -50.72 47.05
CA MET A 1 -82.97 -51.57 47.69
C MET A 1 -81.61 -51.00 47.25
N SER A 2 -80.93 -50.16 48.04
CA SER A 2 -79.77 -50.49 48.92
C SER A 2 -78.70 -51.32 48.19
N ARG A 3 -77.41 -50.96 48.03
CA ARG A 3 -76.40 -50.47 49.00
C ARG A 3 -75.13 -50.01 48.24
N LYS A 4 -74.54 -48.86 48.62
CA LYS A 4 -73.20 -48.64 49.23
C LYS A 4 -71.92 -48.89 48.38
N THR A 5 -71.25 -47.77 48.09
CA THR A 5 -69.84 -47.38 48.37
C THR A 5 -68.66 -48.29 47.99
N ALA A 6 -67.72 -47.76 47.19
CA ALA A 6 -66.27 -47.82 47.48
C ALA A 6 -65.48 -46.78 46.64
N LEU A 7 -64.74 -45.91 47.34
CA LEU A 7 -63.63 -45.11 46.80
C LEU A 7 -62.45 -46.04 46.46
N VAL A 8 -61.81 -45.82 45.31
CA VAL A 8 -60.38 -46.14 45.14
C VAL A 8 -59.75 -44.99 44.36
N ALA A 9 -58.84 -44.27 45.03
CA ALA A 9 -57.91 -43.34 44.42
C ALA A 9 -56.79 -44.13 43.73
N LEU A 10 -56.46 -43.79 42.48
CA LEU A 10 -55.20 -44.18 41.87
C LEU A 10 -54.54 -42.92 41.27
N LEU A 11 -53.50 -42.45 41.95
CA LEU A 11 -52.44 -41.65 41.33
C LEU A 11 -51.69 -42.55 40.34
N GLY A 12 -51.45 -42.07 39.12
CA GLY A 12 -50.70 -42.81 38.11
C GLY A 12 -50.13 -41.92 37.01
N ALA A 13 -48.94 -41.39 37.28
CA ALA A 13 -47.89 -40.93 36.36
C ALA A 13 -48.28 -40.14 35.09
N LEU A 14 -48.05 -38.82 35.14
CA LEU A 14 -47.87 -37.98 33.95
C LEU A 14 -46.49 -38.31 33.35
N ALA A 15 -46.44 -39.12 32.28
CA ALA A 15 -45.22 -39.37 31.53
C ALA A 15 -44.91 -38.14 30.65
N THR A 16 -43.92 -37.34 31.05
CA THR A 16 -43.34 -36.30 30.20
C THR A 16 -42.54 -36.98 29.07
N LEU A 17 -43.13 -37.05 27.88
CA LEU A 17 -42.40 -37.38 26.66
C LEU A 17 -41.46 -36.20 26.35
N VAL A 18 -40.20 -36.30 26.77
CA VAL A 18 -39.13 -35.42 26.27
C VAL A 18 -38.82 -35.89 24.85
N GLY A 19 -39.49 -35.28 23.87
CA GLY A 19 -39.13 -35.43 22.47
C GLY A 19 -37.73 -34.86 22.26
N VAL A 20 -36.75 -35.72 21.98
CA VAL A 20 -35.44 -35.29 21.46
C VAL A 20 -35.69 -34.78 20.04
N LEU A 21 -35.83 -33.47 19.89
CA LEU A 21 -35.80 -32.84 18.57
C LEU A 21 -34.42 -33.11 17.96
N PRO A 22 -34.34 -33.70 16.75
CA PRO A 22 -33.07 -33.80 16.06
C PRO A 22 -32.55 -32.37 15.84
N ALA A 23 -31.31 -32.11 16.27
CA ALA A 23 -30.65 -30.85 16.00
C ALA A 23 -30.71 -30.58 14.49
N ALA A 24 -31.25 -29.42 14.12
CA ALA A 24 -31.23 -28.97 12.74
C ALA A 24 -29.78 -29.03 12.23
N PRO A 25 -29.52 -29.55 11.02
CA PRO A 25 -28.18 -29.52 10.45
C PRO A 25 -27.73 -28.07 10.48
N GLY A 26 -26.59 -27.81 11.15
CA GLY A 26 -26.02 -26.48 11.22
C GLY A 26 -25.90 -25.93 9.80
N GLN A 27 -26.52 -24.78 9.55
CA GLN A 27 -26.38 -24.09 8.28
C GLN A 27 -24.89 -23.90 8.05
N ALA A 28 -24.35 -24.55 7.03
CA ALA A 28 -23.02 -24.26 6.55
C ALA A 28 -22.98 -22.76 6.27
N VAL A 29 -22.12 -22.03 6.97
CA VAL A 29 -21.89 -20.62 6.69
C VAL A 29 -21.33 -20.59 5.28
N GLU A 30 -22.12 -20.08 4.33
CA GLU A 30 -21.71 -19.91 2.94
C GLU A 30 -20.42 -19.06 2.94
N ALA A 31 -19.36 -19.59 2.33
CA ALA A 31 -18.09 -18.88 2.28
C ALA A 31 -18.29 -17.54 1.56
N ALA A 32 -17.85 -16.44 2.18
CA ALA A 32 -17.98 -15.12 1.59
C ALA A 32 -17.32 -15.11 0.20
N ALA A 33 -17.99 -14.54 -0.80
CA ALA A 33 -17.46 -14.42 -2.15
C ALA A 33 -16.07 -13.74 -2.15
N PRO A 34 -15.15 -14.15 -3.06
CA PRO A 34 -13.82 -13.57 -3.11
C PRO A 34 -13.89 -12.08 -3.43
N THR A 35 -12.95 -11.31 -2.85
CA THR A 35 -12.83 -9.89 -3.20
C THR A 35 -12.19 -9.76 -4.57
N ARG A 36 -12.90 -9.11 -5.50
CA ARG A 36 -12.50 -8.97 -6.90
C ARG A 36 -11.59 -7.76 -7.08
N ILE A 37 -10.39 -7.97 -7.61
CA ILE A 37 -9.31 -6.99 -7.70
C ILE A 37 -8.96 -6.76 -9.17
N MET A 38 -9.21 -5.57 -9.69
CA MET A 38 -8.80 -5.20 -11.05
C MET A 38 -7.47 -4.43 -11.01
N ALA A 39 -6.45 -4.95 -11.69
CA ALA A 39 -5.27 -4.19 -12.03
C ALA A 39 -5.51 -3.42 -13.34
N LEU A 40 -5.69 -2.11 -13.26
CA LEU A 40 -6.01 -1.22 -14.38
C LEU A 40 -4.80 -0.35 -14.75
N GLY A 41 -4.44 -0.31 -16.03
CA GLY A 41 -3.37 0.59 -16.45
C GLY A 41 -2.94 0.44 -17.90
N ASP A 42 -1.70 0.88 -18.15
CA ASP A 42 -1.03 0.79 -19.45
C ASP A 42 -0.13 -0.46 -19.57
N SER A 43 0.96 -0.38 -20.35
CA SER A 43 1.92 -1.47 -20.51
C SER A 43 2.57 -1.87 -19.20
N ILE A 44 2.81 -0.94 -18.27
CA ILE A 44 3.41 -1.25 -16.96
C ILE A 44 2.50 -2.18 -16.16
N THR A 45 1.18 -2.10 -16.37
CA THR A 45 0.22 -3.05 -15.78
C THR A 45 0.07 -4.29 -16.63
N GLY A 46 -0.13 -4.12 -17.94
CA GLY A 46 -0.56 -5.20 -18.83
C GLY A 46 0.55 -6.17 -19.20
N SER A 47 1.59 -5.68 -19.88
CA SER A 47 2.72 -6.48 -20.35
C SER A 47 3.76 -5.54 -20.98
N PRO A 48 5.06 -5.83 -20.84
CA PRO A 48 5.65 -6.94 -20.07
C PRO A 48 5.83 -6.60 -18.58
N GLY A 49 5.77 -7.61 -17.72
CA GLY A 49 6.13 -7.49 -16.30
C GLY A 49 5.49 -8.55 -15.41
N CYS A 50 6.08 -8.80 -14.26
CA CYS A 50 5.64 -9.84 -13.32
C CYS A 50 5.15 -9.32 -11.97
N TRP A 51 5.04 -8.00 -11.77
CA TRP A 51 4.61 -7.47 -10.46
C TRP A 51 3.24 -7.98 -10.02
N ARG A 52 2.30 -8.25 -10.94
CA ARG A 52 0.98 -8.85 -10.63
C ARG A 52 1.11 -10.26 -10.10
N ALA A 53 1.94 -11.07 -10.75
CA ALA A 53 2.24 -12.44 -10.30
C ALA A 53 2.90 -12.46 -8.92
N LEU A 54 3.85 -11.54 -8.69
CA LEU A 54 4.49 -11.38 -7.38
C LEU A 54 3.49 -10.93 -6.31
N LEU A 55 2.59 -10.00 -6.64
CA LEU A 55 1.55 -9.51 -5.76
C LEU A 55 0.57 -10.62 -5.37
N ASP A 56 0.01 -11.35 -6.34
CA ASP A 56 -0.91 -12.47 -6.08
C ASP A 56 -0.27 -13.53 -5.18
N ARG A 57 0.94 -13.99 -5.54
CA ARG A 57 1.70 -14.96 -4.75
C ARG A 57 1.93 -14.48 -3.32
N ASP A 58 2.42 -13.26 -3.15
CA ASP A 58 2.80 -12.74 -1.82
C ASP A 58 1.56 -12.47 -0.95
N LEU A 59 0.43 -12.04 -1.53
CA LEU A 59 -0.86 -11.94 -0.84
C LEU A 59 -1.37 -13.31 -0.37
N ARG A 60 -1.37 -14.31 -1.25
CA ARG A 60 -1.80 -15.68 -0.92
C ARG A 60 -0.90 -16.31 0.14
N ALA A 61 0.42 -16.11 0.04
CA ALA A 61 1.39 -16.56 1.03
C ALA A 61 1.19 -15.89 2.40
N ALA A 62 0.70 -14.65 2.43
CA ALA A 62 0.31 -13.95 3.65
C ALA A 62 -1.09 -14.33 4.18
N GLY A 63 -1.77 -15.31 3.55
CA GLY A 63 -3.08 -15.81 3.97
C GLY A 63 -4.28 -15.10 3.34
N HIS A 64 -4.06 -14.10 2.47
CA HIS A 64 -5.12 -13.42 1.71
C HIS A 64 -5.50 -14.26 0.49
N THR A 65 -6.21 -15.37 0.73
CA THR A 65 -6.53 -16.37 -0.31
C THR A 65 -7.93 -16.20 -0.92
N ASN A 66 -8.83 -15.47 -0.24
CA ASN A 66 -10.18 -15.18 -0.73
C ASN A 66 -10.21 -13.92 -1.63
N ILE A 67 -9.35 -13.93 -2.65
CA ILE A 67 -9.20 -12.87 -3.65
C ILE A 67 -9.28 -13.46 -5.06
N ASP A 68 -9.77 -12.65 -5.98
CA ASP A 68 -9.96 -12.95 -7.40
C ASP A 68 -9.43 -11.76 -8.22
N PHE A 69 -8.32 -11.92 -8.94
CA PHE A 69 -7.89 -10.89 -9.88
C PHE A 69 -8.81 -10.94 -11.09
N VAL A 70 -9.25 -9.77 -11.57
CA VAL A 70 -10.23 -9.68 -12.65
C VAL A 70 -9.82 -8.68 -13.71
N GLY A 71 -10.21 -8.98 -14.94
CA GLY A 71 -9.91 -8.17 -16.11
C GLY A 71 -10.24 -8.92 -17.38
N THR A 72 -10.32 -8.21 -18.51
CA THR A 72 -10.58 -8.85 -19.81
C THR A 72 -9.33 -9.44 -20.46
N ARG A 73 -8.14 -9.23 -19.87
CA ARG A 73 -6.86 -9.74 -20.37
C ARG A 73 -6.29 -10.79 -19.44
N ALA A 74 -5.68 -11.81 -20.03
CA ALA A 74 -4.92 -12.82 -19.31
C ALA A 74 -3.60 -12.25 -18.74
N GLY A 75 -3.02 -12.96 -17.78
CA GLY A 75 -1.69 -12.69 -17.24
C GLY A 75 -0.54 -13.09 -18.17
N ASP A 76 0.64 -12.54 -17.91
CA ASP A 76 1.88 -12.94 -18.58
C ASP A 76 2.48 -14.21 -17.95
N GLY A 77 3.35 -14.91 -18.67
CA GLY A 77 4.11 -16.03 -18.10
C GLY A 77 5.22 -15.57 -17.16
N CYS A 78 5.11 -15.86 -15.87
CA CYS A 78 6.10 -15.46 -14.84
C CYS A 78 6.84 -16.63 -14.17
N GLY A 79 6.79 -17.83 -14.76
CA GLY A 79 7.48 -19.02 -14.28
C GLY A 79 6.78 -19.76 -13.12
N PHE A 80 5.59 -19.32 -12.72
CA PHE A 80 4.71 -20.01 -11.78
C PHE A 80 3.24 -19.68 -12.09
N ALA A 81 2.33 -20.54 -11.62
CA ALA A 81 0.89 -20.32 -11.74
C ALA A 81 0.41 -19.27 -10.74
N TYR A 82 -0.45 -18.37 -11.18
CA TYR A 82 -1.02 -17.29 -10.38
C TYR A 82 -2.33 -16.83 -11.03
N ASP A 83 -3.11 -16.06 -10.28
CA ASP A 83 -4.33 -15.41 -10.77
C ASP A 83 -3.96 -14.10 -11.47
N GLY A 84 -4.10 -14.08 -12.81
CA GLY A 84 -3.35 -13.16 -13.68
C GLY A 84 -4.19 -12.17 -14.47
N GLU A 85 -5.49 -12.27 -14.37
CA GLU A 85 -6.45 -11.46 -15.07
C GLU A 85 -6.24 -9.98 -14.73
N ASN A 86 -6.28 -9.13 -15.75
CA ASN A 86 -5.97 -7.72 -15.61
C ASN A 86 -6.63 -6.87 -16.71
N GLU A 87 -6.57 -5.57 -16.51
CA GLU A 87 -7.05 -4.56 -17.45
C GLU A 87 -5.90 -3.60 -17.80
N GLY A 88 -4.74 -4.17 -18.12
CA GLY A 88 -3.56 -3.43 -18.56
C GLY A 88 -3.42 -3.40 -20.08
N HIS A 89 -3.38 -2.21 -20.67
CA HIS A 89 -3.37 -2.03 -22.13
C HIS A 89 -2.11 -1.30 -22.60
N GLY A 90 -1.19 -2.03 -23.23
CA GLY A 90 0.04 -1.45 -23.77
C GLY A 90 -0.22 -0.26 -24.70
N GLY A 91 0.48 0.85 -24.44
CA GLY A 91 0.34 2.10 -25.20
C GLY A 91 -0.95 2.89 -24.94
N ALA A 92 -1.87 2.40 -24.10
CA ALA A 92 -3.09 3.14 -23.80
C ALA A 92 -2.79 4.44 -23.05
N LEU A 93 -3.58 5.47 -23.34
CA LEU A 93 -3.60 6.73 -22.60
C LEU A 93 -4.84 6.74 -21.72
N VAL A 94 -4.70 7.18 -20.47
CA VAL A 94 -5.86 7.30 -19.56
C VAL A 94 -6.87 8.30 -20.11
N THR A 95 -6.42 9.36 -20.79
CA THR A 95 -7.32 10.32 -21.42
C THR A 95 -8.13 9.67 -22.54
N ALA A 96 -7.50 8.82 -23.36
CA ALA A 96 -8.19 8.14 -24.45
C ALA A 96 -9.21 7.11 -23.93
N VAL A 97 -8.84 6.32 -22.92
CA VAL A 97 -9.74 5.37 -22.25
C VAL A 97 -10.94 6.10 -21.66
N ALA A 98 -10.70 7.23 -20.99
CA ALA A 98 -11.74 8.06 -20.40
C ALA A 98 -12.65 8.64 -21.48
N ASP A 99 -12.12 9.27 -22.53
CA ASP A 99 -12.89 9.88 -23.61
C ASP A 99 -13.80 8.88 -24.33
N GLN A 100 -13.28 7.68 -24.58
CA GLN A 100 -13.99 6.61 -25.27
C GLN A 100 -14.90 5.77 -24.36
N ASN A 101 -14.95 6.07 -23.05
CA ASN A 101 -15.69 5.30 -22.05
C ASN A 101 -15.36 3.79 -22.04
N GLN A 102 -14.12 3.41 -22.39
CA GLN A 102 -13.76 2.00 -22.53
C GLN A 102 -13.90 1.22 -21.22
N LEU A 103 -13.59 1.86 -20.08
CA LEU A 103 -13.67 1.26 -18.76
C LEU A 103 -15.10 0.78 -18.40
N VAL A 104 -16.16 1.38 -18.96
CA VAL A 104 -17.54 0.95 -18.67
C VAL A 104 -17.78 -0.50 -19.08
N GLY A 105 -17.28 -0.90 -20.25
CA GLY A 105 -17.41 -2.28 -20.73
C GLY A 105 -16.60 -3.27 -19.89
N TRP A 106 -15.37 -2.88 -19.52
CA TRP A 106 -14.50 -3.70 -18.67
C TRP A 106 -15.09 -3.92 -17.28
N LEU A 107 -15.61 -2.86 -16.66
CA LEU A 107 -16.31 -2.93 -15.36
C LEU A 107 -17.56 -3.81 -15.44
N ALA A 108 -18.37 -3.70 -16.49
CA ALA A 108 -19.56 -4.53 -16.65
C ALA A 108 -19.20 -6.03 -16.75
N ALA A 109 -18.09 -6.37 -17.40
CA ALA A 109 -17.62 -7.75 -17.55
C ALA A 109 -17.04 -8.34 -16.24
N THR A 110 -16.46 -7.50 -15.38
CA THR A 110 -15.57 -7.96 -14.31
C THR A 110 -16.01 -7.55 -12.90
N ASN A 111 -16.91 -6.57 -12.76
CA ASN A 111 -17.49 -6.08 -11.52
C ASN A 111 -16.53 -6.09 -10.30
N PRO A 112 -15.42 -5.34 -10.35
CA PRO A 112 -14.43 -5.36 -9.28
C PRO A 112 -14.94 -4.71 -7.97
N ASN A 113 -14.31 -5.07 -6.86
CA ASN A 113 -14.47 -4.40 -5.56
C ASN A 113 -13.33 -3.41 -5.29
N VAL A 114 -12.13 -3.73 -5.79
CA VAL A 114 -10.92 -2.93 -5.65
C VAL A 114 -10.30 -2.71 -7.02
N VAL A 115 -9.88 -1.48 -7.32
CA VAL A 115 -9.11 -1.16 -8.53
C VAL A 115 -7.73 -0.64 -8.16
N LEU A 116 -6.68 -1.28 -8.67
CA LEU A 116 -5.29 -0.79 -8.63
C LEU A 116 -5.03 -0.05 -9.93
N MET A 117 -4.98 1.28 -9.89
CA MET A 117 -4.80 2.12 -11.07
C MET A 117 -3.35 2.60 -11.16
N HIS A 118 -2.54 1.99 -12.02
CA HIS A 118 -1.23 2.51 -12.43
C HIS A 118 -1.28 2.95 -13.88
N PHE A 119 -1.60 4.22 -14.12
CA PHE A 119 -1.94 4.69 -15.46
C PHE A 119 -1.50 6.13 -15.67
N GLY A 120 -1.10 6.52 -16.88
CA GLY A 120 -0.75 7.91 -17.20
C GLY A 120 0.66 8.08 -17.76
N THR A 121 1.46 7.01 -17.79
CA THR A 121 2.82 7.05 -18.35
C THR A 121 2.79 7.46 -19.82
N ASN A 122 1.88 6.89 -20.62
CA ASN A 122 1.74 7.25 -22.03
C ASN A 122 1.15 8.65 -22.25
N ASP A 123 0.33 9.14 -21.32
CA ASP A 123 -0.19 10.51 -21.37
C ASP A 123 0.93 11.52 -21.13
N VAL A 124 1.80 11.26 -20.13
CA VAL A 124 3.01 12.04 -19.88
C VAL A 124 3.94 12.02 -21.09
N TRP A 125 4.16 10.83 -21.66
CA TRP A 125 4.92 10.67 -22.90
C TRP A 125 4.34 11.51 -24.05
N SER A 126 3.02 11.50 -24.17
CA SER A 126 2.27 12.21 -25.21
C SER A 126 2.04 13.69 -24.88
N ASN A 127 2.77 14.24 -23.91
CA ASN A 127 2.69 15.65 -23.49
C ASN A 127 1.26 16.10 -23.15
N ARG A 128 0.45 15.23 -22.54
CA ARG A 128 -0.84 15.61 -21.99
C ARG A 128 -0.62 16.34 -20.67
N SER A 129 -1.34 17.44 -20.47
CA SER A 129 -1.20 18.24 -19.25
C SER A 129 -1.64 17.44 -18.03
N THR A 130 -1.01 17.70 -16.88
CA THR A 130 -1.41 17.12 -15.59
C THR A 130 -2.91 17.32 -15.31
N ALA A 131 -3.45 18.50 -15.63
CA ALA A 131 -4.87 18.79 -15.46
C ALA A 131 -5.77 17.87 -16.31
N THR A 132 -5.38 17.62 -17.58
CA THR A 132 -6.11 16.71 -18.48
C THR A 132 -6.07 15.27 -17.97
N ILE A 133 -4.90 14.81 -17.50
CA ILE A 133 -4.71 13.46 -16.94
C ILE A 133 -5.60 13.27 -15.69
N LEU A 134 -5.59 14.24 -14.77
CA LEU A 134 -6.39 14.17 -13.54
C LEU A 134 -7.91 14.30 -13.80
N ALA A 135 -8.32 15.05 -14.83
CA ALA A 135 -9.71 15.06 -15.27
C ALA A 135 -10.13 13.67 -15.78
N ALA A 136 -9.28 13.00 -16.56
CA ALA A 136 -9.51 11.63 -17.01
C ALA A 136 -9.57 10.63 -15.85
N TYR A 137 -8.64 10.71 -14.88
CA TYR A 137 -8.73 9.92 -13.65
C TYR A 137 -10.07 10.16 -12.94
N GLY A 138 -10.51 11.41 -12.87
CA GLY A 138 -11.81 11.78 -12.32
C GLY A 138 -12.95 11.04 -13.01
N LYS A 139 -12.99 11.08 -14.34
CA LYS A 139 -14.02 10.38 -15.12
C LYS A 139 -13.98 8.86 -14.91
N LEU A 140 -12.79 8.25 -14.86
CA LEU A 140 -12.67 6.81 -14.61
C LEU A 140 -13.19 6.42 -13.23
N VAL A 141 -12.88 7.18 -12.18
CA VAL A 141 -13.42 6.93 -10.83
C VAL A 141 -14.94 7.08 -10.79
N ASP A 142 -15.51 8.03 -11.54
CA ASP A 142 -16.97 8.17 -11.62
C ASP A 142 -17.61 6.94 -12.30
N GLN A 143 -16.99 6.40 -13.35
CA GLN A 143 -17.41 5.15 -13.99
C GLN A 143 -17.28 3.95 -13.03
N MET A 144 -16.18 3.86 -12.27
CA MET A 144 -16.00 2.82 -11.24
C MET A 144 -17.11 2.88 -10.20
N ARG A 145 -17.47 4.08 -9.72
CA ARG A 145 -18.53 4.28 -8.72
C ARG A 145 -19.93 4.02 -9.27
N ALA A 146 -20.16 4.28 -10.55
CA ALA A 146 -21.41 3.91 -11.21
C ALA A 146 -21.59 2.39 -11.31
N ASN A 147 -20.50 1.62 -11.47
CA ASN A 147 -20.53 0.16 -11.41
C ASN A 147 -20.65 -0.37 -9.98
N ASN A 148 -19.87 0.18 -9.05
CA ASN A 148 -19.87 -0.20 -7.65
C ASN A 148 -19.72 1.06 -6.77
N PRO A 149 -20.79 1.54 -6.11
CA PRO A 149 -20.77 2.75 -5.28
C PRO A 149 -19.77 2.70 -4.12
N SER A 150 -19.33 1.50 -3.72
CA SER A 150 -18.38 1.28 -2.63
C SER A 150 -16.99 0.82 -3.12
N MET A 151 -16.69 1.04 -4.41
CA MET A 151 -15.40 0.68 -5.00
C MET A 151 -14.25 1.31 -4.21
N LYS A 152 -13.25 0.50 -3.84
CA LYS A 152 -12.00 1.00 -3.25
C LYS A 152 -11.00 1.24 -4.38
N VAL A 153 -10.49 2.47 -4.48
CA VAL A 153 -9.57 2.84 -5.57
C VAL A 153 -8.18 3.06 -4.98
N LEU A 154 -7.21 2.28 -5.45
CA LEU A 154 -5.81 2.44 -5.10
C LEU A 154 -5.11 3.06 -6.31
N VAL A 155 -4.76 4.34 -6.24
CA VAL A 155 -4.14 5.08 -7.35
C VAL A 155 -2.64 5.18 -7.15
N ALA A 156 -1.85 4.79 -8.14
CA ALA A 156 -0.41 4.96 -8.08
C ALA A 156 -0.03 6.43 -8.30
N LYS A 157 0.90 6.95 -7.50
CA LYS A 157 1.92 7.81 -8.12
C LYS A 157 2.70 6.92 -9.06
N ILE A 158 2.81 7.28 -10.33
CA ILE A 158 3.46 6.43 -11.33
C ILE A 158 4.97 6.33 -11.08
N ILE A 159 5.58 5.20 -11.47
CA ILE A 159 7.04 5.04 -11.42
C ILE A 159 7.74 6.17 -12.21
N PRO A 160 8.99 6.53 -11.86
CA PRO A 160 9.75 7.49 -12.64
C PRO A 160 10.01 6.96 -14.06
N MET A 161 10.15 7.88 -15.00
CA MET A 161 10.45 7.58 -16.39
C MET A 161 11.66 8.40 -16.83
N ALA A 162 12.60 7.76 -17.52
CA ALA A 162 13.82 8.36 -18.03
C ALA A 162 14.23 7.73 -19.38
N ALA A 163 13.31 7.76 -20.34
CA ALA A 163 13.60 7.28 -21.68
C ALA A 163 14.35 8.33 -22.49
N SER A 164 15.37 7.90 -23.24
CA SER A 164 16.18 8.78 -24.10
C SER A 164 15.36 9.53 -25.16
N ALA A 165 14.22 8.95 -25.59
CA ALA A 165 13.32 9.53 -26.57
C ALA A 165 12.39 10.63 -26.01
N CYS A 166 12.41 10.91 -24.70
CA CYS A 166 11.59 11.96 -24.09
C CYS A 166 12.32 12.65 -22.93
N ALA A 167 13.03 13.74 -23.23
CA ALA A 167 13.84 14.47 -22.25
C ALA A 167 13.00 15.18 -21.17
N GLU A 168 11.76 15.57 -21.49
CA GLU A 168 10.87 16.29 -20.57
C GLU A 168 10.02 15.36 -19.70
N CYS A 169 9.93 14.08 -20.09
CA CYS A 169 9.14 13.08 -19.38
C CYS A 169 9.46 12.96 -17.88
N PRO A 170 10.73 12.94 -17.44
CA PRO A 170 11.05 12.89 -16.01
C PRO A 170 10.36 13.99 -15.20
N GLN A 171 10.40 15.25 -15.68
CA GLN A 171 9.78 16.37 -14.98
C GLN A 171 8.25 16.29 -15.02
N ARG A 172 7.68 15.91 -16.17
CA ARG A 172 6.22 15.73 -16.29
C ARG A 172 5.69 14.64 -15.35
N VAL A 173 6.45 13.57 -15.13
CA VAL A 173 6.12 12.55 -14.12
C VAL A 173 6.12 13.16 -12.70
N VAL A 174 7.14 13.96 -12.37
CA VAL A 174 7.20 14.68 -11.08
C VAL A 174 5.97 15.57 -10.89
N ASP A 175 5.61 16.33 -11.91
CA ASP A 175 4.47 17.25 -11.86
C ASP A 175 3.14 16.51 -11.65
N LEU A 176 2.93 15.40 -12.38
CA LEU A 176 1.76 14.55 -12.19
C LEU A 176 1.72 13.94 -10.78
N ASN A 177 2.83 13.34 -10.33
CA ASN A 177 2.93 12.69 -9.02
C ASN A 177 2.75 13.67 -7.86
N ALA A 178 3.15 14.94 -8.02
CA ALA A 178 2.91 16.00 -7.04
C ALA A 178 1.42 16.36 -6.92
N ALA A 179 0.66 16.27 -8.02
CA ALA A 179 -0.75 16.65 -8.06
C ALA A 179 -1.72 15.53 -7.64
N ILE A 180 -1.34 14.26 -7.84
CA ILE A 180 -2.18 13.08 -7.51
C ILE A 180 -2.72 13.10 -6.07
N PRO A 181 -1.94 13.40 -5.01
CA PRO A 181 -2.45 13.40 -3.64
C PRO A 181 -3.59 14.41 -3.41
N GLY A 182 -3.46 15.63 -3.95
CA GLY A 182 -4.50 16.65 -3.82
C GLY A 182 -5.79 16.25 -4.56
N TRP A 183 -5.64 15.73 -5.78
CA TRP A 183 -6.77 15.19 -6.55
C TRP A 183 -7.47 14.02 -5.85
N ALA A 184 -6.69 13.05 -5.37
CA ALA A 184 -7.22 11.88 -4.67
C ALA A 184 -7.99 12.29 -3.42
N ALA A 185 -7.42 13.18 -2.60
CA ALA A 185 -8.08 13.71 -1.42
C ALA A 185 -9.41 14.43 -1.77
N GLY A 186 -9.41 15.25 -2.82
CA GLY A 186 -10.61 15.97 -3.25
C GLY A 186 -11.72 15.08 -3.82
N LYS A 187 -11.39 13.90 -4.35
CA LYS A 187 -12.36 12.98 -4.95
C LYS A 187 -12.74 11.79 -4.04
N SER A 188 -11.96 11.51 -3.00
CA SER A 188 -12.19 10.42 -2.05
C SER A 188 -13.46 10.62 -1.23
N THR A 189 -14.17 9.55 -0.90
CA THR A 189 -15.33 9.57 0.01
C THR A 189 -15.21 8.45 1.04
N ALA A 190 -15.98 8.51 2.12
CA ALA A 190 -16.02 7.43 3.12
C ALA A 190 -16.52 6.10 2.52
N GLN A 191 -17.47 6.16 1.59
CA GLN A 191 -18.06 4.98 0.95
C GLN A 191 -17.14 4.38 -0.14
N SER A 192 -16.45 5.22 -0.90
CA SER A 192 -15.54 4.83 -1.98
C SER A 192 -14.20 5.57 -1.81
N PRO A 193 -13.35 5.07 -0.89
CA PRO A 193 -12.08 5.73 -0.60
C PRO A 193 -11.11 5.61 -1.79
N ILE A 194 -10.35 6.69 -2.00
CA ILE A 194 -9.18 6.71 -2.90
C ILE A 194 -7.92 6.76 -2.04
N THR A 195 -7.05 5.77 -2.19
CA THR A 195 -5.76 5.67 -1.50
C THR A 195 -4.63 5.85 -2.50
N VAL A 196 -3.70 6.75 -2.21
CA VAL A 196 -2.51 6.96 -3.04
C VAL A 196 -1.43 5.94 -2.64
N VAL A 197 -0.90 5.23 -3.64
CA VAL A 197 0.20 4.28 -3.50
C VAL A 197 1.44 4.86 -4.18
N ASP A 198 2.49 5.09 -3.40
CA ASP A 198 3.71 5.71 -3.91
C ASP A 198 4.61 4.68 -4.60
N GLN A 199 4.49 4.54 -5.93
CA GLN A 199 5.38 3.69 -6.73
C GLN A 199 6.66 4.41 -7.14
N TRP A 200 6.75 5.71 -6.89
CA TRP A 200 7.85 6.56 -7.33
C TRP A 200 9.03 6.52 -6.36
N ALA A 201 8.76 6.67 -5.07
CA ALA A 201 9.81 6.80 -4.06
C ALA A 201 10.67 5.52 -3.98
N GLY A 202 11.99 5.67 -4.16
CA GLY A 202 12.95 4.56 -4.10
C GLY A 202 13.00 3.68 -5.35
N PHE A 203 12.30 4.07 -6.42
CA PHE A 203 12.39 3.47 -7.73
C PHE A 203 13.43 4.23 -8.57
N ALA A 204 14.38 3.54 -9.17
CA ALA A 204 15.46 4.11 -9.96
C ALA A 204 15.42 3.55 -11.38
N THR A 205 15.13 4.39 -12.36
CA THR A 205 14.99 3.98 -13.76
C THR A 205 16.20 3.21 -14.27
N SER A 206 17.41 3.61 -13.91
CA SER A 206 18.65 2.97 -14.34
C SER A 206 18.83 1.52 -13.88
N SER A 207 18.27 1.13 -12.73
CA SER A 207 18.42 -0.22 -12.17
C SER A 207 17.13 -1.03 -12.17
N ASP A 208 15.98 -0.37 -12.22
CA ASP A 208 14.67 -0.98 -12.06
C ASP A 208 13.86 -1.03 -13.35
N THR A 209 14.37 -0.46 -14.45
CA THR A 209 13.78 -0.60 -15.80
C THR A 209 14.78 -1.21 -16.75
N TYR A 210 14.31 -1.72 -17.89
CA TYR A 210 15.19 -2.18 -18.97
C TYR A 210 15.34 -1.16 -20.12
N ASP A 211 14.43 -0.19 -20.23
CA ASP A 211 14.41 0.82 -21.30
C ASP A 211 14.19 2.27 -20.82
N GLY A 212 14.21 2.48 -19.50
CA GLY A 212 13.89 3.77 -18.88
C GLY A 212 12.41 3.99 -18.59
N VAL A 213 11.52 3.05 -18.95
CA VAL A 213 10.06 3.14 -18.76
C VAL A 213 9.51 1.91 -18.07
N HIS A 214 9.78 0.73 -18.62
CA HIS A 214 9.15 -0.51 -18.24
C HIS A 214 9.97 -1.24 -17.17
N PRO A 215 9.33 -1.74 -16.10
CA PRO A 215 10.04 -2.39 -15.01
C PRO A 215 10.75 -3.65 -15.49
N ASN A 216 11.96 -3.87 -14.96
CA ASN A 216 12.59 -5.19 -14.97
C ASN A 216 12.21 -5.96 -13.69
N ALA A 217 12.79 -7.14 -13.45
CA ALA A 217 12.47 -7.95 -12.27
C ALA A 217 12.66 -7.21 -10.92
N SER A 218 13.64 -6.31 -10.80
CA SER A 218 13.82 -5.46 -9.61
C SER A 218 12.67 -4.45 -9.48
N GLY A 219 12.35 -3.77 -10.57
CA GLY A 219 11.22 -2.83 -10.62
C GLY A 219 9.89 -3.50 -10.32
N ASP A 220 9.64 -4.67 -10.89
CA ASP A 220 8.43 -5.46 -10.65
C ASP A 220 8.28 -5.80 -9.17
N ARG A 221 9.36 -6.24 -8.52
CA ARG A 221 9.35 -6.51 -7.07
C ARG A 221 9.05 -5.27 -6.26
N LYS A 222 9.61 -4.11 -6.62
CA LYS A 222 9.34 -2.83 -5.94
C LYS A 222 7.88 -2.42 -6.12
N ILE A 223 7.32 -2.57 -7.32
CA ILE A 223 5.92 -2.25 -7.60
C ILE A 223 4.99 -3.13 -6.76
N ALA A 224 5.23 -4.44 -6.74
CA ALA A 224 4.46 -5.39 -5.93
C ALA A 224 4.53 -5.03 -4.44
N ASN A 225 5.72 -4.74 -3.91
CA ASN A 225 5.92 -4.36 -2.50
C ASN A 225 5.12 -3.14 -2.06
N ARG A 226 4.96 -2.16 -2.94
CA ARG A 226 4.20 -0.94 -2.64
C ARG A 226 2.69 -1.21 -2.69
N TRP A 227 2.23 -2.10 -3.57
CA TRP A 227 0.82 -2.48 -3.64
C TRP A 227 0.35 -3.30 -2.45
N ILE A 228 1.14 -4.26 -1.96
CA ILE A 228 0.76 -5.20 -0.87
C ILE A 228 0.06 -4.49 0.30
N PRO A 229 0.68 -3.53 1.01
CA PRO A 229 0.05 -2.94 2.20
C PRO A 229 -1.26 -2.19 1.87
N ALA A 230 -1.33 -1.55 0.70
CA ALA A 230 -2.54 -0.84 0.28
C ALA A 230 -3.68 -1.81 -0.07
N VAL A 231 -3.38 -2.91 -0.75
CA VAL A 231 -4.34 -3.97 -1.05
C VAL A 231 -4.84 -4.62 0.22
N VAL A 232 -3.94 -5.05 1.12
CA VAL A 232 -4.31 -5.67 2.41
C VAL A 232 -5.24 -4.75 3.20
N SER A 233 -4.94 -3.46 3.24
CA SER A 233 -5.81 -2.48 3.90
C SER A 233 -7.19 -2.42 3.24
N ALA A 234 -7.23 -2.36 1.90
CA ALA A 234 -8.48 -2.40 1.15
C ALA A 234 -9.28 -3.69 1.42
N LEU A 235 -8.64 -4.85 1.53
CA LEU A 235 -9.30 -6.13 1.85
C LEU A 235 -9.93 -6.10 3.25
N ASN A 236 -9.21 -5.58 4.25
CA ASN A 236 -9.65 -5.59 5.64
C ASN A 236 -10.69 -4.51 5.98
N GLY A 237 -11.09 -3.68 5.01
CA GLY A 237 -12.01 -2.56 5.27
C GLY A 237 -11.37 -1.43 6.08
N THR A 238 -10.07 -1.48 6.30
CA THR A 238 -9.29 -0.39 6.87
C THR A 238 -8.83 0.50 5.73
N THR A 239 -9.28 1.74 5.64
CA THR A 239 -8.58 2.70 4.76
C THR A 239 -7.24 3.03 5.44
N PRO A 240 -6.07 2.96 4.77
CA PRO A 240 -4.90 3.65 5.29
C PRO A 240 -5.24 5.13 5.27
N THR A 241 -5.57 5.69 6.42
CA THR A 241 -5.73 7.12 6.54
C THR A 241 -4.35 7.72 6.32
N THR A 242 -4.10 8.31 5.15
CA THR A 242 -3.13 9.38 5.03
C THR A 242 -3.68 10.53 5.87
N THR A 243 -3.35 10.54 7.15
CA THR A 243 -3.72 11.64 8.04
C THR A 243 -2.90 12.85 7.62
N THR A 244 -3.44 13.66 6.71
CA THR A 244 -3.11 15.08 6.69
C THR A 244 -3.77 15.68 7.91
N THR A 245 -3.03 15.75 9.03
CA THR A 245 -3.53 16.37 10.25
C THR A 245 -3.54 17.89 10.06
N THR A 246 -4.67 18.45 9.66
CA THR A 246 -4.98 19.87 9.93
C THR A 246 -5.56 19.92 11.34
N THR A 247 -4.73 20.18 12.36
CA THR A 247 -5.23 20.33 13.75
C THR A 247 -5.77 21.73 13.95
N THR A 248 -7.10 21.87 14.01
CA THR A 248 -7.75 22.98 14.71
C THR A 248 -7.71 22.67 16.20
N THR A 249 -6.98 23.49 16.96
CA THR A 249 -6.75 23.31 18.40
C THR A 249 -8.06 23.44 19.18
N THR A 250 -8.53 22.35 19.79
CA THR A 250 -9.46 22.41 20.92
C THR A 250 -8.67 22.03 22.17
N THR A 251 -8.56 22.99 23.09
CA THR A 251 -7.79 22.89 24.32
C THR A 251 -8.40 21.84 25.25
N THR A 252 -7.66 20.78 25.57
CA THR A 252 -7.97 19.93 26.72
C THR A 252 -6.70 19.73 27.53
N THR A 253 -6.67 20.38 28.69
CA THR A 253 -5.56 20.40 29.63
C THR A 253 -5.40 19.01 30.25
N THR A 254 -4.33 18.31 29.91
CA THR A 254 -3.83 17.18 30.70
C THR A 254 -2.34 17.39 30.94
N THR A 255 -2.03 17.65 32.20
CA THR A 255 -0.70 17.84 32.75
C THR A 255 0.06 16.53 32.70
N THR A 256 1.06 16.44 31.83
CA THR A 256 2.17 15.50 31.98
C THR A 256 3.49 16.22 31.72
N THR A 257 4.45 15.93 32.58
CA THR A 257 5.74 16.60 32.78
C THR A 257 6.58 16.66 31.50
N SER A 258 7.02 17.87 31.17
CA SER A 258 7.85 18.19 30.00
C SER A 258 9.22 17.53 30.07
N VAL A 259 9.50 16.62 29.14
CA VAL A 259 10.86 16.39 28.66
C VAL A 259 11.14 17.48 27.62
N PRO A 260 12.26 18.22 27.69
CA PRO A 260 12.58 19.26 26.71
C PRO A 260 12.64 18.66 25.29
N PRO A 261 12.25 19.41 24.24
CA PRO A 261 12.36 18.92 22.87
C PRO A 261 13.83 18.65 22.57
N THR A 262 14.18 17.37 22.36
CA THR A 262 15.52 17.00 21.88
C THR A 262 15.76 17.68 20.54
N GLU A 263 16.87 18.42 20.41
CA GLU A 263 17.22 19.20 19.21
C GLU A 263 17.27 18.36 17.93
N CYS A 264 17.57 17.06 18.05
CA CYS A 264 17.43 16.08 16.98
C CYS A 264 16.53 14.93 17.43
N GLY A 265 15.47 14.66 16.66
CA GLY A 265 14.65 13.47 16.82
C GLY A 265 15.02 12.42 15.79
N VAL A 266 15.17 11.15 16.20
CA VAL A 266 15.43 10.05 15.27
C VAL A 266 14.52 8.87 15.56
N VAL A 267 13.93 8.32 14.51
CA VAL A 267 13.13 7.10 14.56
C VAL A 267 13.65 6.13 13.52
N ILE A 268 14.00 4.91 13.94
CA ILE A 268 14.44 3.82 13.05
C ILE A 268 13.36 2.74 13.06
N LYS A 269 12.91 2.31 11.89
CA LYS A 269 11.89 1.26 11.73
C LYS A 269 12.39 0.20 10.78
N ILE A 270 12.27 -1.07 11.17
CA ILE A 270 12.36 -2.18 10.22
C ILE A 270 11.05 -2.21 9.43
N ILE A 271 11.13 -1.96 8.13
CA ILE A 271 9.96 -1.86 7.24
C ILE A 271 9.68 -3.17 6.50
N SER A 272 10.67 -4.06 6.40
CA SER A 272 10.54 -5.39 5.82
C SER A 272 11.67 -6.30 6.31
N GLN A 273 11.43 -7.59 6.41
CA GLN A 273 12.43 -8.60 6.74
C GLN A 273 12.18 -9.89 5.95
N TRP A 274 13.26 -10.57 5.57
CA TRP A 274 13.25 -11.85 4.86
C TRP A 274 14.38 -12.74 5.37
N GLN A 275 14.43 -13.99 4.90
CA GLN A 275 15.50 -14.89 5.29
C GLN A 275 16.86 -14.31 4.86
N GLY A 276 17.69 -13.97 5.84
CA GLY A 276 19.05 -13.46 5.61
C GLY A 276 19.14 -11.95 5.32
N GLY A 277 18.06 -11.18 5.40
CA GLY A 277 18.13 -9.73 5.24
C GLY A 277 16.89 -8.95 5.67
N PHE A 278 17.01 -7.63 5.64
CA PHE A 278 15.95 -6.72 6.06
C PHE A 278 16.11 -5.35 5.41
N SER A 279 15.06 -4.53 5.50
CA SER A 279 15.06 -3.14 5.07
C SER A 279 14.60 -2.24 6.21
N ALA A 280 15.29 -1.11 6.40
CA ALA A 280 15.02 -0.16 7.47
C ALA A 280 14.87 1.27 6.94
N GLU A 281 13.90 2.00 7.48
CA GLU A 281 13.69 3.43 7.26
C GLU A 281 14.13 4.20 8.51
N ILE A 282 14.81 5.32 8.32
CA ILE A 282 15.22 6.23 9.39
C ILE A 282 14.62 7.61 9.10
N GLU A 283 13.86 8.13 10.04
CA GLU A 283 13.37 9.50 10.04
C GLU A 283 14.25 10.36 10.94
N ILE A 284 14.74 11.49 10.42
CA ILE A 284 15.56 12.47 11.14
C ILE A 284 14.79 13.77 11.20
N ARG A 285 14.49 14.25 12.40
CA ARG A 285 13.77 15.49 12.66
C ARG A 285 14.71 16.57 13.18
N ASN A 286 14.64 17.74 12.57
CA ASN A 286 15.25 18.96 13.10
C ASN A 286 14.32 19.61 14.13
N GLY A 287 14.65 19.50 15.42
CA GLY A 287 13.95 20.17 16.50
C GLY A 287 14.44 21.59 16.79
N ARG A 288 15.49 22.06 16.08
CA ARG A 288 16.04 23.41 16.23
C ARG A 288 15.15 24.45 15.55
N ALA A 289 15.32 25.72 15.93
CA ALA A 289 14.67 26.88 15.30
C ALA A 289 15.34 27.32 13.99
N SER A 290 16.52 26.80 13.65
CA SER A 290 17.27 27.10 12.43
C SER A 290 17.39 25.87 11.52
N ALA A 291 17.47 26.09 10.22
CA ALA A 291 17.75 25.02 9.26
C ALA A 291 19.16 24.46 9.48
N THR A 292 19.33 23.16 9.26
CA THR A 292 20.65 22.52 9.30
C THR A 292 21.45 22.82 8.03
N ARG A 293 22.76 22.63 8.09
CA ARG A 293 23.69 22.59 6.95
C ARG A 293 24.15 21.15 6.70
N SER A 294 24.32 20.39 7.78
CA SER A 294 24.65 18.97 7.73
C SER A 294 24.06 18.23 8.92
N TRP A 295 24.02 16.90 8.81
CA TRP A 295 23.64 16.03 9.90
C TRP A 295 24.47 14.76 9.91
N ARG A 296 24.64 14.20 11.11
CA ARG A 296 25.31 12.92 11.34
C ARG A 296 24.51 12.12 12.35
N LEU A 297 24.38 10.83 12.07
CA LEU A 297 23.69 9.85 12.88
C LEU A 297 24.64 8.70 13.22
N GLN A 298 24.51 8.15 14.43
CA GLN A 298 25.19 6.93 14.82
C GLN A 298 24.24 6.05 15.67
N PHE A 299 24.19 4.75 15.38
CA PHE A 299 23.41 3.76 16.12
C PHE A 299 24.04 2.37 15.98
N ASP A 300 23.68 1.44 16.87
CA ASP A 300 24.16 0.06 16.81
C ASP A 300 23.11 -0.89 16.23
N LEU A 301 23.51 -1.69 15.25
CA LEU A 301 22.76 -2.82 14.72
C LEU A 301 22.91 -4.07 15.59
N LYS A 302 21.98 -5.03 15.43
CA LYS A 302 22.07 -6.34 16.07
C LYS A 302 23.36 -7.05 15.65
N PRO A 303 24.14 -7.65 16.56
CA PRO A 303 25.29 -8.48 16.20
C PRO A 303 24.93 -9.53 15.14
N GLY A 304 25.81 -9.76 14.17
CA GLY A 304 25.55 -10.66 13.04
C GLY A 304 24.74 -10.05 11.90
N THR A 305 24.46 -8.74 11.95
CA THR A 305 23.84 -8.00 10.84
C THR A 305 24.77 -6.93 10.27
N ALA A 306 24.61 -6.60 8.99
CA ALA A 306 25.40 -5.57 8.32
C ALA A 306 24.58 -4.76 7.33
N VAL A 307 24.85 -3.46 7.22
CA VAL A 307 24.33 -2.61 6.14
C VAL A 307 24.94 -3.08 4.82
N THR A 308 24.10 -3.39 3.83
CA THR A 308 24.53 -3.81 2.49
C THR A 308 24.38 -2.69 1.47
N GLN A 309 23.33 -1.89 1.58
CA GLN A 309 23.07 -0.78 0.66
C GLN A 309 22.25 0.31 1.36
N GLY A 310 22.79 1.52 1.44
CA GLY A 310 22.09 2.70 1.96
C GLY A 310 21.60 3.63 0.86
N TRP A 311 20.59 4.45 1.16
CA TRP A 311 20.13 5.54 0.29
C TRP A 311 19.82 6.80 1.09
N SER A 312 19.83 7.94 0.40
CA SER A 312 19.64 9.28 0.98
C SER A 312 20.58 9.60 2.14
N GLY A 313 21.74 8.95 2.19
CA GLY A 313 22.80 9.17 3.17
C GLY A 313 24.01 8.33 2.82
N THR A 314 25.16 8.68 3.39
CA THR A 314 26.40 7.91 3.26
C THR A 314 26.55 7.05 4.51
N PHE A 315 26.49 5.74 4.34
CA PHE A 315 26.53 4.77 5.43
C PHE A 315 27.93 4.16 5.54
N GLY A 316 28.43 4.08 6.77
CA GLY A 316 29.61 3.29 7.13
C GLY A 316 29.30 2.44 8.36
N GLN A 317 29.87 1.25 8.44
CA GLN A 317 29.69 0.36 9.58
C GLN A 317 31.05 -0.15 10.07
N SER A 318 31.24 -0.15 11.39
CA SER A 318 32.38 -0.79 12.06
C SER A 318 31.85 -1.62 13.23
N GLY A 319 32.05 -2.94 13.18
CA GLY A 319 31.38 -3.87 14.10
C GLY A 319 29.85 -3.73 13.99
N THR A 320 29.17 -3.48 15.10
CA THR A 320 27.73 -3.19 15.13
C THR A 320 27.39 -1.73 14.88
N THR A 321 28.36 -0.82 14.99
CA THR A 321 28.10 0.62 14.95
C THR A 321 27.99 1.12 13.52
N VAL A 322 26.81 1.63 13.18
CA VAL A 322 26.52 2.31 11.92
C VAL A 322 26.65 3.81 12.11
N THR A 323 27.42 4.46 11.23
CA THR A 323 27.49 5.90 11.08
C THR A 323 26.84 6.30 9.77
N VAL A 324 25.99 7.32 9.80
CA VAL A 324 25.37 7.90 8.61
C VAL A 324 25.62 9.41 8.57
N THR A 325 26.06 9.92 7.43
CA THR A 325 26.13 11.36 7.15
C THR A 325 25.21 11.74 6.01
N ASN A 326 24.84 13.01 5.92
CA ASN A 326 24.02 13.50 4.82
C ASN A 326 24.65 13.23 3.45
N ALA A 327 23.78 12.96 2.47
CA ALA A 327 24.15 13.06 1.06
C ALA A 327 24.37 14.54 0.70
N SER A 328 25.01 14.81 -0.43
CA SER A 328 25.33 16.17 -0.87
C SER A 328 24.11 17.09 -0.99
N TRP A 329 22.92 16.53 -1.21
CA TRP A 329 21.69 17.26 -1.49
C TRP A 329 20.70 17.35 -0.31
N ASN A 330 20.91 16.64 0.80
CA ASN A 330 19.97 16.63 1.93
C ASN A 330 20.57 17.02 3.28
N GLY A 331 21.68 17.77 3.29
CA GLY A 331 22.25 18.33 4.52
C GLY A 331 21.34 19.36 5.19
N VAL A 332 20.44 19.99 4.43
CA VAL A 332 19.49 21.00 4.91
C VAL A 332 18.16 20.36 5.32
N ILE A 333 17.82 20.46 6.60
CA ILE A 333 16.53 20.10 7.18
C ILE A 333 15.94 21.38 7.79
N PRO A 334 14.83 21.92 7.25
CA PRO A 334 14.18 23.11 7.82
C PRO A 334 13.76 22.95 9.29
N PRO A 335 13.59 24.06 10.04
CA PRO A 335 13.13 24.02 11.42
C PRO A 335 11.84 23.22 11.59
N ALA A 336 11.77 22.40 12.65
CA ALA A 336 10.60 21.57 12.98
C ALA A 336 10.17 20.56 11.89
N THR A 337 10.99 20.29 10.87
CA THR A 337 10.70 19.32 9.80
C THR A 337 11.52 18.04 9.92
N SER A 338 11.17 17.02 9.12
CA SER A 338 11.86 15.74 9.06
C SER A 338 12.29 15.40 7.63
N ILE A 339 13.35 14.60 7.51
CA ILE A 339 13.71 13.87 6.30
C ILE A 339 13.70 12.36 6.56
N LYS A 340 13.66 11.58 5.48
CA LYS A 340 13.74 10.11 5.54
C LYS A 340 14.89 9.58 4.71
N ILE A 341 15.59 8.62 5.29
CA ILE A 341 16.67 7.86 4.68
C ILE A 341 16.42 6.38 4.92
N GLY A 342 17.23 5.48 4.38
CA GLY A 342 17.10 4.07 4.71
C GLY A 342 18.23 3.22 4.20
N PHE A 343 18.17 1.94 4.54
CA PHE A 343 19.15 0.96 4.10
C PHE A 343 18.55 -0.45 4.05
N ASN A 344 19.14 -1.29 3.20
CA ASN A 344 19.03 -2.73 3.28
C ASN A 344 20.19 -3.27 4.12
N GLY A 345 19.90 -4.30 4.91
CA GLY A 345 20.89 -5.02 5.69
C GLY A 345 20.81 -6.54 5.47
N SER A 346 21.91 -7.23 5.74
CA SER A 346 22.00 -8.68 5.79
C SER A 346 21.92 -9.18 7.24
N GLY A 347 21.54 -10.45 7.41
CA GLY A 347 21.42 -11.12 8.70
C GLY A 347 20.00 -11.08 9.29
N ASP A 348 19.82 -11.74 10.44
CA ASP A 348 18.54 -11.82 11.15
C ASP A 348 18.37 -10.63 12.12
N ILE A 349 17.43 -9.74 11.82
CA ILE A 349 17.11 -8.56 12.64
C ILE A 349 15.95 -8.80 13.63
N THR A 350 15.42 -10.02 13.72
CA THR A 350 14.29 -10.36 14.59
C THR A 350 14.60 -9.98 16.04
N GLY A 351 13.66 -9.31 16.70
CA GLY A 351 13.76 -8.90 18.10
C GLY A 351 14.71 -7.73 18.36
N TRP A 352 15.31 -7.13 17.33
CA TRP A 352 16.13 -5.94 17.50
C TRP A 352 15.25 -4.72 17.83
N VAL A 353 15.56 -4.06 18.94
CA VAL A 353 15.01 -2.76 19.30
C VAL A 353 16.10 -1.72 19.02
N PRO A 354 15.84 -0.70 18.17
CA PRO A 354 16.84 0.31 17.89
C PRO A 354 17.33 0.98 19.18
N PRO A 355 18.64 0.98 19.48
CA PRO A 355 19.17 1.74 20.59
C PRO A 355 18.96 3.23 20.33
N LYS A 356 18.93 4.05 21.39
CA LYS A 356 18.80 5.50 21.27
C LYS A 356 19.93 6.03 20.36
N PRO A 357 19.63 6.56 19.17
CA PRO A 357 20.68 7.00 18.25
C PRO A 357 21.37 8.27 18.77
N VAL A 358 22.66 8.41 18.46
CA VAL A 358 23.39 9.67 18.62
C VAL A 358 23.22 10.48 17.35
N CYS A 359 22.59 11.65 17.44
CA CYS A 359 22.36 12.53 16.31
C CYS A 359 22.96 13.91 16.56
N SER A 360 23.69 14.44 15.57
CA SER A 360 24.15 15.83 15.56
C SER A 360 23.61 16.55 14.33
N LEU A 361 23.01 17.72 14.57
CA LEU A 361 22.58 18.67 13.54
C LEU A 361 23.48 19.90 13.62
N THR A 362 24.08 20.31 12.51
CA THR A 362 25.03 21.44 12.42
C THR A 362 24.51 22.51 11.48
#